data_AF-A0AAW9L259-F1
#
_entry.id   AF-A0AAW9L259-F1
#
_cell.length_a   1.000
_cell.length_b   1.000
_cell.length_c   1.000
_cell.angle_alpha   90.00
_cell.angle_beta   90.00
_cell.angle_gamma   90.00
#
_symmetry.space_group_name_H-M   'P 1'
#
loop_
_entity.id
_entity.type
_entity.pdbx_description
1 polymer ?
#
loop_
_entity_poly.entity_id
_entity_poly.type
_entity_poly.pdbx_seq_one_letter_code
_entity_poly.pdbx_strand_id
1 'polypeptide(L)'
;MLAAERRRVTLDILAERATPVDLENLATAVTEREADAERDDGETVEQVAISLHHNHLPKMADFGAIDYDPEATRVESCSFRPDT
;
A
#
# COMPACT_ATOMS: atom_id res chain seq x y z
N MET A 1 -8.90 10.71 7.53
CA MET A 1 -7.92 10.77 8.63
C MET A 1 -7.16 9.46 8.86
N LEU A 2 -7.56 8.31 8.29
CA LEU A 2 -6.67 7.13 8.14
C LEU A 2 -6.31 6.83 6.69
N ALA A 3 -7.25 7.01 5.75
CA ALA A 3 -7.01 6.74 4.34
C ALA A 3 -5.84 7.51 3.70
N ALA A 4 -5.50 8.70 4.21
CA ALA A 4 -4.36 9.46 3.73
C ALA A 4 -3.03 8.94 4.31
N GLU A 5 -3.05 8.47 5.56
CA GLU A 5 -1.89 7.91 6.21
C GLU A 5 -1.56 6.52 5.66
N ARG A 6 -2.57 5.67 5.48
CA ARG A 6 -2.41 4.34 4.88
C ARG A 6 -1.79 4.43 3.49
N ARG A 7 -2.22 5.40 2.67
CA ARG A 7 -1.60 5.67 1.36
C ARG A 7 -0.12 6.06 1.49
N ARG A 8 0.23 6.92 2.46
CA ARG A 8 1.64 7.28 2.70
C ARG A 8 2.47 6.07 3.11
N VAL A 9 1.98 5.29 4.07
CA VAL A 9 2.64 4.05 4.51
C VAL A 9 2.82 3.09 3.34
N THR A 10 1.79 2.88 2.52
CA THR A 10 1.89 2.06 1.30
C THR A 10 2.96 2.58 0.34
N LEU A 11 3.01 3.89 0.10
CA LEU A 11 4.00 4.50 -0.80
C LEU A 11 5.43 4.41 -0.26
N ASP A 12 5.63 4.63 1.05
CA ASP A 12 6.94 4.45 1.69
C ASP A 12 7.42 3.00 1.58
N ILE A 13 6.56 2.03 1.86
CA ILE A 13 6.90 0.60 1.73
C ILE A 13 7.25 0.27 0.28
N LEU A 14 6.51 0.80 -0.70
CA LEU A 14 6.79 0.58 -2.12
C LEU A 14 8.06 1.30 -2.60
N ALA A 15 8.42 2.44 -1.99
CA ALA A 15 9.67 3.13 -2.29
C ALA A 15 10.89 2.41 -1.70
N GLU A 16 10.73 1.71 -0.59
CA GLU A 16 11.77 0.89 0.06
C GLU A 16 11.95 -0.49 -0.59
N ARG A 17 11.00 -0.95 -1.42
CA ARG A 17 11.01 -2.30 -2.02
C ARG A 17 11.21 -2.29 -3.53
N ALA A 18 11.85 -3.33 -4.04
CA ALA A 18 11.91 -3.57 -5.47
C ALA A 18 10.54 -4.03 -5.99
N THR A 19 10.03 -3.38 -7.03
CA THR A 19 8.81 -3.80 -7.73
C THR A 19 9.13 -4.84 -8.82
N PRO A 20 8.20 -5.76 -9.14
CA PRO A 20 6.80 -5.81 -8.69
C PRO A 20 6.62 -6.33 -7.25
N VAL A 21 5.57 -5.87 -6.57
CA VAL A 21 5.20 -6.29 -5.20
C VAL A 21 3.76 -6.80 -5.17
N ASP A 22 3.56 -8.04 -4.71
CA ASP A 22 2.22 -8.64 -4.56
C ASP A 22 1.39 -7.94 -3.49
N LEU A 23 0.07 -7.89 -3.70
CA LEU A 23 -0.88 -7.26 -2.78
C LEU A 23 -0.81 -7.86 -1.37
N GLU A 24 -0.66 -9.18 -1.24
CA GLU A 24 -0.60 -9.86 0.06
C GLU A 24 0.67 -9.47 0.83
N ASN A 25 1.82 -9.42 0.14
CA ASN A 25 3.08 -8.97 0.71
C ASN A 25 3.01 -7.49 1.12
N LEU A 26 2.37 -6.67 0.29
CA LEU A 26 2.16 -5.25 0.57
C LEU A 26 1.24 -5.04 1.78
N ALA A 27 0.13 -5.78 1.84
CA ALA A 27 -0.81 -5.73 2.95
C ALA A 27 -0.16 -6.14 4.26
N THR A 28 0.63 -7.21 4.26
CA THR A 28 1.39 -7.67 5.43
C THR A 28 2.32 -6.56 5.94
N ALA A 29 3.12 -5.97 5.04
CA ALA A 29 4.05 -4.90 5.42
C ALA A 29 3.32 -3.64 5.93
N VAL A 30 2.15 -3.32 5.37
CA VAL A 30 1.32 -2.21 5.85
C VAL A 30 0.80 -2.52 7.25
N THR A 31 0.22 -3.69 7.49
CA THR A 31 -0.26 -4.11 8.81
C THR A 31 0.86 -4.06 9.85
N GLU A 32 2.05 -4.58 9.53
CA GLU A 32 3.22 -4.54 10.42
C GLU A 32 3.63 -3.10 10.75
N ARG A 33 3.69 -2.21 9.75
CA ARG A 33 4.06 -0.81 9.94
C ARG A 33 3.01 -0.03 10.73
N GLU A 34 1.73 -0.35 10.57
CA GLU A 34 0.64 0.28 11.33
C GLU A 34 0.61 -0.19 12.78
N ALA A 35 0.90 -1.47 13.03
CA ALA A 35 1.03 -2.02 14.38
C ALA A 35 2.19 -1.38 15.16
N ASP A 36 3.36 -1.20 14.52
CA ASP A 36 4.53 -0.55 15.14
C ASP A 36 4.25 0.91 15.51
N ALA A 37 3.41 1.58 14.73
CA ALA A 37 3.11 2.98 14.90
C ALA A 37 1.92 3.26 15.86
N GLU A 38 1.50 2.26 16.65
CA GLU A 38 0.33 2.31 17.55
C GLU A 38 -0.98 2.72 16.84
N ARG A 39 -1.03 2.55 15.51
CA ARG A 39 -2.20 2.80 14.66
C ARG A 39 -3.04 1.53 14.48
N ASP A 40 -2.90 0.58 15.39
CA ASP A 40 -3.60 -0.70 15.35
C ASP A 40 -5.11 -0.47 15.48
N ASP A 41 -5.80 -0.48 14.34
CA ASP A 41 -7.26 -0.58 14.28
C ASP A 41 -7.73 -2.04 14.54
N GLY A 42 -6.81 -2.98 14.75
CA GLY A 42 -7.07 -4.42 14.87
C GLY A 42 -7.44 -5.07 13.54
N GLU A 43 -7.12 -4.44 12.40
CA GLU A 43 -7.42 -4.97 11.07
C GLU A 43 -6.48 -6.13 10.71
N THR A 44 -7.05 -7.21 10.19
CA THR A 44 -6.26 -8.34 9.69
C THR A 44 -5.59 -7.98 8.36
N VAL A 45 -4.52 -8.70 8.02
CA VAL A 45 -3.84 -8.58 6.70
C VAL A 45 -4.84 -8.70 5.54
N GLU A 46 -5.83 -9.59 5.65
CA GLU A 46 -6.89 -9.75 4.64
C GLU A 46 -7.76 -8.49 4.51
N GLN A 47 -8.16 -7.87 5.62
CA GLN A 47 -8.94 -6.63 5.60
C GLN A 47 -8.14 -5.47 4.99
N VAL A 48 -6.86 -5.38 5.34
CA VAL A 48 -5.95 -4.40 4.75
C VAL A 48 -5.78 -4.65 3.25
N ALA A 49 -5.60 -5.90 2.81
CA ALA A 49 -5.49 -6.26 1.40
C ALA A 49 -6.74 -5.87 0.60
N ILE A 50 -7.94 -6.16 1.11
CA ILE A 50 -9.22 -5.77 0.50
C ILE A 50 -9.30 -4.24 0.40
N SER A 51 -8.97 -3.53 1.47
CA SER A 51 -8.99 -2.06 1.48
C SER A 51 -7.98 -1.47 0.49
N LEU A 52 -6.76 -2.01 0.43
CA LEU A 52 -5.73 -1.60 -0.52
C LEU A 52 -6.20 -1.82 -1.96
N HIS A 53 -6.69 -3.02 -2.27
CA HIS A 53 -7.14 -3.41 -3.61
C HIS A 53 -8.30 -2.56 -4.12
N HIS A 54 -9.32 -2.32 -3.29
CA HIS A 54 -10.54 -1.64 -3.74
C HIS A 54 -10.53 -0.12 -3.54
N ASN A 55 -9.77 0.40 -2.57
CA ASN A 55 -9.83 1.82 -2.22
C ASN A 55 -8.53 2.57 -2.48
N HIS A 56 -7.39 2.02 -2.08
CA HIS A 56 -6.15 2.79 -2.00
C HIS A 56 -5.34 2.70 -3.30
N LEU A 57 -5.01 1.49 -3.75
CA LEU A 57 -4.18 1.26 -4.93
C LEU A 57 -4.81 1.83 -6.21
N PRO A 58 -6.12 1.64 -6.50
CA PRO A 58 -6.73 2.23 -7.69
C PRO A 58 -6.68 3.76 -7.69
N LYS A 59 -6.87 4.40 -6.54
CA LYS A 59 -6.78 5.86 -6.43
C LYS A 59 -5.34 6.35 -6.59
N MET A 60 -4.36 5.64 -6.03
CA MET A 60 -2.95 5.99 -6.18
C MET A 60 -2.48 5.82 -7.64
N ALA A 61 -2.98 4.81 -8.34
CA ALA A 61 -2.74 4.62 -9.77
C ALA A 61 -3.40 5.71 -10.61
N ASP A 62 -4.63 6.13 -10.28
CA ASP A 62 -5.31 7.26 -10.95
C ASP A 62 -4.51 8.57 -10.87
N PHE A 63 -3.84 8.80 -9.74
CA PHE A 63 -2.91 9.94 -9.56
C PHE A 63 -1.52 9.72 -10.18
N GLY A 64 -1.24 8.55 -10.76
CA GLY A 64 0.05 8.22 -11.38
C GLY A 64 1.21 8.01 -10.39
N ALA A 65 0.92 7.77 -9.11
CA ALA A 65 1.93 7.53 -8.09
C ALA A 65 2.48 6.09 -8.11
N ILE A 66 1.67 5.15 -8.62
CA ILE A 66 2.01 3.74 -8.79
C ILE A 66 1.41 3.21 -10.09
N ASP A 67 1.96 2.12 -10.58
CA ASP A 67 1.34 1.26 -11.59
C ASP A 67 0.80 0.01 -10.91
N TYR A 68 -0.52 -0.15 -10.91
CA TYR A 68 -1.20 -1.22 -10.18
C TYR A 68 -2.00 -2.09 -11.16
N ASP A 69 -1.70 -3.38 -11.16
CA ASP A 69 -2.43 -4.39 -11.92
C ASP A 69 -3.49 -5.06 -11.01
N PRO A 70 -4.79 -4.75 -11.16
CA PRO A 70 -5.84 -5.37 -10.38
C PRO A 70 -6.11 -6.83 -10.78
N GLU A 71 -5.77 -7.25 -12.00
CA GLU A 71 -5.95 -8.64 -12.46
C GLU A 71 -4.87 -9.55 -11.87
N ALA A 72 -3.62 -9.07 -11.85
CA ALA A 72 -2.50 -9.76 -11.22
C ALA A 72 -2.39 -9.49 -9.71
N THR A 73 -3.21 -8.60 -9.15
CA THR A 73 -3.21 -8.19 -7.73
C THR A 73 -1.83 -7.78 -7.23
N ARG A 74 -1.12 -6.93 -7.99
CA ARG A 74 0.23 -6.51 -7.62
C ARG A 74 0.56 -5.13 -8.16
N VAL A 75 1.52 -4.47 -7.51
CA VAL A 75 2.05 -3.19 -7.95
C VAL A 75 3.25 -3.46 -8.86
N GLU A 76 3.15 -3.09 -10.13
CA GLU A 76 4.17 -3.31 -11.17
C GLU A 76 5.34 -2.34 -11.00
N SER A 77 5.06 -1.09 -10.67
CA SER A 77 6.07 -0.07 -10.41
C SER A 77 5.56 1.03 -9.48
N CYS A 78 6.50 1.66 -8.76
CA CYS A 78 6.23 2.82 -7.94
C CYS A 78 7.04 3.99 -8.49
N SER A 79 6.37 5.06 -8.92
CA SER A 79 7.02 6.28 -9.40
C SER A 79 7.21 7.31 -8.28
N PHE A 80 6.59 7.07 -7.12
CA PHE A 80 6.74 7.90 -5.94
C PHE A 80 8.18 7.89 -5.42
N ARG A 81 8.80 9.07 -5.39
CA ARG A 81 10.06 9.30 -4.69
C ARG A 81 9.73 10.01 -3.40
N PRO A 82 10.02 9.43 -2.21
CA PRO A 82 9.86 10.17 -0.98
C PRO A 82 10.85 11.35 -0.99
N ASP A 83 10.32 12.58 -1.00
CA ASP A 83 11.10 13.77 -0.74
C ASP A 83 11.63 13.68 0.71
N THR A 84 12.95 13.46 0.84
CA THR A 84 13.69 13.33 2.10
C THR A 84 13.65 14.62 2.92
#